data_AF-A0A2V8SQW8-F1
#
_entry.id   AF-A0A2V8SQW8-F1
#
_cell.length_a   1.000
_cell.length_b   1.000
_cell.length_c   1.000
_cell.angle_alpha   90.00
_cell.angle_beta   90.00
_cell.angle_gamma   90.00
#
_symmetry.space_group_name_H-M   'P 1'
#
loop_
_entity.id
_entity.type
_entity.pdbx_description
1 polymer ?
#
loop_
_entity_poly.entity_id
_entity_poly.type
_entity_poly.pdbx_seq_one_letter_code
_entity_poly.pdbx_strand_id
1 'polypeptide(L)'
;MKRESELRERRPVSASREGRKAQPHSGFPAPLTLRKAADGLRIERYFTRPGVDPFDEIEWETRNALIANEKGEIVFEQRDVEIPKFWSQTATNVVASKYFRGTLGTASRERSVKQLIGRVVRTLGGWGRAQGYFDSEADAQAYEAELKHLLVYQKMSFNSPVWFNIGVESRPQCSACFINSVEDTMESILTLARTEGMLFKYGSGTGTNLSPIRSSKELLAGGGTASGPVSFMKGYDAFAGVIKSGGKTRRAAKMVILNIDHPDVVEFIKCKQNEEKKAWALIDAGYSSALDGPAYSSVFFQNSNNSVRVIDEFMEAIIRDADWSTREVTSGKPFETFKARDLMRMIAEATWACGDPGMQFDTTVNDWHPCSHTARINASNPCVTGDTLVATAEGAIAIRDLVGRPVVQIVGKDGELVPVTEVFKTGVKPVFLLKTHSGYTLKVTKDHPVWTSNRGDVKAGDLKAGDHLALMPGRFGAESIDPRMAEFIGMAVGDGCKSGEQGQVFVTMGEHEEAVLAPYVDYLNSVKPGWKISGLTRTATGVRVVSSASEVVPVVDRYAVLDKGSSGKRFTEAAFRLDRETTAALL
;
A
#
# COMPACT_ATOMS: atom_id res chain seq x y z
N MET A 1 -8.14 -46.74 16.25
CA MET A 1 -8.31 -46.48 14.80
C MET A 1 -6.99 -45.94 14.27
N LYS A 2 -6.26 -46.74 13.48
CA LYS A 2 -4.93 -46.39 12.94
C LYS A 2 -5.06 -45.25 11.91
N ARG A 3 -4.19 -44.23 12.00
CA ARG A 3 -3.73 -43.48 10.83
C ARG A 3 -2.21 -43.35 10.94
N GLU A 4 -1.56 -43.97 9.98
CA GLU A 4 -0.11 -44.06 9.82
C GLU A 4 0.49 -42.71 9.45
N SER A 5 1.67 -42.48 10.01
CA SER A 5 2.59 -41.39 9.76
C SER A 5 3.42 -41.69 8.52
N GLU A 6 3.26 -40.90 7.45
CA GLU A 6 4.29 -40.80 6.40
C GLU A 6 5.09 -39.51 6.60
N LEU A 7 6.12 -39.63 7.43
CA LEU A 7 7.27 -38.74 7.42
C LEU A 7 8.01 -38.97 6.09
N ARG A 8 7.91 -38.01 5.15
CA ARG A 8 8.83 -37.96 4.00
C ARG A 8 10.23 -37.65 4.52
N GLU A 9 11.11 -38.64 4.45
CA GLU A 9 12.55 -38.51 4.70
C GLU A 9 13.14 -37.39 3.83
N ARG A 10 13.76 -36.41 4.50
CA ARG A 10 14.61 -35.39 3.87
C ARG A 10 15.89 -36.07 3.40
N ARG A 11 16.12 -36.17 2.09
CA ARG A 11 17.44 -36.50 1.56
C ARG A 11 18.40 -35.32 1.79
N PRO A 12 19.62 -35.55 2.28
CA PRO A 12 20.63 -34.50 2.37
C PRO A 12 21.13 -34.17 0.97
N VAL A 13 21.06 -32.90 0.58
CA VAL A 13 21.71 -32.41 -0.64
C VAL A 13 23.20 -32.28 -0.31
N SER A 14 23.98 -33.29 -0.69
CA SER A 14 25.43 -33.27 -0.62
C SER A 14 25.99 -32.20 -1.55
N ALA A 15 26.82 -31.32 -1.00
CA ALA A 15 27.61 -30.36 -1.76
C ALA A 15 28.64 -31.08 -2.64
N SER A 16 28.48 -30.95 -3.95
CA SER A 16 29.59 -31.12 -4.90
C SER A 16 29.60 -29.91 -5.84
N ARG A 17 30.51 -28.98 -5.54
CA ARG A 17 30.91 -27.89 -6.43
C ARG A 17 31.67 -28.49 -7.61
N GLU A 18 31.05 -28.59 -8.77
CA GLU A 18 31.76 -28.60 -10.04
C GLU A 18 31.09 -27.62 -11.01
N GLY A 19 31.89 -26.67 -11.49
CA GLY A 19 31.44 -25.55 -12.29
C GLY A 19 30.88 -25.99 -13.63
N ARG A 20 29.60 -25.73 -13.86
CA ARG A 20 29.07 -25.58 -15.21
C ARG A 20 29.09 -24.09 -15.55
N LYS A 21 30.01 -23.72 -16.45
CA LYS A 21 29.98 -22.41 -17.13
C LYS A 21 28.59 -22.25 -17.75
N ALA A 22 27.88 -21.20 -17.35
CA ALA A 22 26.64 -20.80 -17.99
C ALA A 22 26.95 -20.47 -19.46
N GLN A 23 26.39 -21.23 -20.39
CA GLN A 23 26.37 -20.83 -21.79
C GLN A 23 25.39 -19.65 -21.94
N PRO A 24 25.72 -18.63 -22.74
CA PRO A 24 24.79 -17.55 -23.02
C PRO A 24 23.62 -18.14 -23.82
N HIS A 25 22.43 -18.15 -23.23
CA HIS A 25 21.19 -18.45 -23.95
C HIS A 25 20.86 -17.27 -24.87
N SER A 26 21.54 -17.18 -26.00
CA SER A 26 21.16 -16.33 -27.13
C SER A 26 19.98 -16.97 -27.87
N GLY A 27 18.78 -16.74 -27.37
CA GLY A 27 17.57 -17.15 -28.05
C GLY A 27 16.38 -17.14 -27.12
N PHE A 28 15.58 -16.07 -27.17
CA PHE A 28 14.19 -16.20 -26.74
C PHE A 28 13.58 -17.37 -27.52
N PRO A 29 12.95 -18.36 -26.86
CA PRO A 29 12.19 -19.36 -27.60
C PRO A 29 11.20 -18.63 -28.51
N ALA A 30 11.10 -19.08 -29.76
CA ALA A 30 10.09 -18.57 -30.69
C ALA A 30 8.74 -18.54 -29.96
N PRO A 31 7.93 -17.47 -30.12
CA PRO A 31 6.67 -17.35 -29.41
C PRO A 31 5.90 -18.65 -29.58
N LEU A 32 5.56 -19.27 -28.44
CA LEU A 32 4.71 -20.46 -28.43
C LEU A 32 3.53 -20.15 -29.35
N THR A 33 3.43 -20.87 -30.46
CA THR A 33 2.23 -20.89 -31.26
C THR A 33 1.16 -21.50 -30.37
N LEU A 34 0.45 -20.64 -29.64
CA LEU A 34 -0.73 -21.02 -28.88
C LEU A 34 -1.60 -21.80 -29.86
N ARG A 35 -1.78 -23.10 -29.62
CA ARG A 35 -2.82 -23.86 -30.31
C ARG A 35 -4.09 -23.07 -30.10
N LYS A 36 -4.66 -22.55 -31.18
CA LYS A 36 -5.96 -21.89 -31.18
C LYS A 36 -6.91 -22.88 -30.49
N ALA A 37 -7.44 -22.52 -29.33
CA ALA A 37 -8.52 -23.31 -28.74
C ALA A 37 -9.59 -23.44 -29.82
N ALA A 38 -10.16 -24.64 -29.97
CA ALA A 38 -11.09 -24.93 -31.07
C ALA A 38 -12.31 -24.01 -31.04
N ASP A 39 -12.65 -23.48 -29.85
CA ASP A 39 -13.72 -22.53 -29.59
C ASP A 39 -13.14 -21.29 -28.89
N GLY A 40 -13.59 -20.09 -29.25
CA GLY A 40 -13.12 -18.85 -28.64
C GLY A 40 -13.67 -18.65 -27.21
N LEU A 41 -13.28 -17.56 -26.54
CA LEU A 41 -13.84 -17.22 -25.23
C LEU A 41 -15.30 -16.81 -25.37
N ARG A 42 -16.17 -17.49 -24.62
CA ARG A 42 -17.56 -17.08 -24.39
C ARG A 42 -17.62 -16.14 -23.18
N ILE A 43 -18.31 -15.02 -23.33
CA ILE A 43 -18.35 -13.96 -22.33
C ILE A 43 -19.79 -13.78 -21.85
N GLU A 44 -20.05 -14.23 -20.64
CA GLU A 44 -21.33 -14.02 -19.98
C GLU A 44 -21.46 -12.56 -19.51
N ARG A 45 -22.65 -11.98 -19.69
CA ARG A 45 -22.97 -10.64 -19.20
C ARG A 45 -23.51 -10.74 -17.78
N TYR A 46 -22.82 -10.10 -16.83
CA TYR A 46 -23.23 -10.06 -15.43
C TYR A 46 -23.83 -8.72 -15.04
N PHE A 47 -23.27 -7.63 -15.56
CA PHE A 47 -23.67 -6.27 -15.20
C PHE A 47 -24.39 -5.53 -16.32
N THR A 48 -24.31 -6.03 -17.55
CA THR A 48 -24.75 -5.31 -18.75
C THR A 48 -25.86 -6.04 -19.51
N ARG A 49 -26.56 -5.30 -20.38
CA ARG A 49 -27.60 -5.84 -21.26
C ARG A 49 -27.17 -5.77 -22.73
N PRO A 50 -27.52 -6.77 -23.56
CA PRO A 50 -27.28 -6.69 -25.00
C PRO A 50 -27.88 -5.41 -25.61
N GLY A 51 -27.12 -4.72 -26.46
CA GLY A 51 -27.57 -3.51 -27.15
C GLY A 51 -27.60 -2.23 -26.33
N VAL A 52 -27.22 -2.26 -25.04
CA VAL A 52 -27.16 -1.07 -24.17
C VAL A 52 -25.70 -0.71 -23.89
N ASP A 53 -25.29 0.54 -24.15
CA ASP A 53 -23.96 1.02 -23.74
C ASP A 53 -24.00 1.39 -22.24
N PRO A 54 -23.11 0.84 -21.39
CA PRO A 54 -23.09 1.18 -19.96
C PRO A 54 -22.93 2.67 -19.65
N PHE A 55 -22.42 3.46 -20.59
CA PHE A 55 -22.36 4.92 -20.41
C PHE A 55 -23.73 5.61 -20.49
N ASP A 56 -24.71 4.99 -21.14
CA ASP A 56 -26.08 5.54 -21.26
C ASP A 56 -26.92 5.24 -20.00
N GLU A 57 -26.43 4.36 -19.12
CA GLU A 57 -27.11 3.96 -17.90
C GLU A 57 -26.74 4.82 -16.69
N ILE A 58 -25.91 5.87 -16.87
CA ILE A 58 -25.45 6.74 -15.78
C ILE A 58 -25.66 8.22 -16.09
N GLU A 59 -25.79 9.01 -15.03
CA GLU A 59 -25.80 10.46 -15.11
C GLU A 59 -24.39 11.03 -15.28
N TRP A 60 -24.26 11.97 -16.21
CA TRP A 60 -23.02 12.69 -16.50
C TRP A 60 -23.17 14.15 -16.16
N GLU A 61 -22.08 14.78 -15.75
CA GLU A 61 -22.05 16.23 -15.57
C GLU A 61 -20.73 16.83 -16.01
N THR A 62 -20.79 18.12 -16.31
CA THR A 62 -19.66 18.92 -16.76
C THR A 62 -19.06 19.63 -15.56
N ARG A 63 -17.75 19.47 -15.35
CA ARG A 63 -16.99 20.10 -14.26
C ARG A 63 -15.74 20.78 -14.78
N ASN A 64 -15.16 21.66 -13.97
CA ASN A 64 -13.82 22.20 -14.21
C ASN A 64 -12.82 21.41 -13.38
N ALA A 65 -11.72 20.97 -14.00
CA ALA A 65 -10.59 20.37 -13.30
C ALA A 65 -9.56 21.45 -12.96
N LEU A 66 -9.29 21.65 -11.67
CA LEU A 66 -8.42 22.70 -11.14
C LEU A 66 -7.49 22.09 -10.08
N ILE A 67 -6.18 22.28 -10.25
CA ILE A 67 -5.17 21.87 -9.27
C ILE A 67 -4.35 23.10 -8.90
N ALA A 68 -4.28 23.40 -7.60
CA ALA A 68 -3.45 24.45 -7.04
C ALA A 68 -2.20 23.86 -6.35
N ASN A 69 -1.13 24.63 -6.28
CA ASN A 69 0.04 24.32 -5.44
C ASN A 69 -0.19 24.75 -3.98
N GLU A 70 0.82 24.54 -3.13
CA GLU A 70 0.80 24.90 -1.69
C GLU A 70 0.59 26.40 -1.44
N LYS A 71 0.87 27.25 -2.43
CA LYS A 71 0.67 28.71 -2.38
C LYS A 71 -0.72 29.14 -2.90
N GLY A 72 -1.56 28.18 -3.29
CA GLY A 72 -2.88 28.44 -3.88
C GLY A 72 -2.85 28.84 -5.36
N GLU A 73 -1.68 28.83 -6.01
CA GLU A 73 -1.56 29.15 -7.44
C GLU A 73 -2.02 27.96 -8.28
N ILE A 74 -2.84 28.22 -9.30
CA ILE A 74 -3.34 27.17 -10.19
C ILE A 74 -2.19 26.66 -11.07
N VAL A 75 -1.81 25.40 -10.88
CA VAL A 75 -0.77 24.70 -11.66
C VAL A 75 -1.33 23.85 -12.80
N PHE A 76 -2.64 23.57 -12.78
CA PHE A 76 -3.34 22.91 -13.87
C PHE A 76 -4.80 23.33 -13.90
N GLU A 77 -5.29 23.65 -15.10
CA GLU A 77 -6.70 23.92 -15.36
C GLU A 77 -7.14 23.23 -16.66
N GLN A 78 -8.29 22.57 -16.61
CA GLN A 78 -9.02 22.14 -17.79
C GLN A 78 -10.52 22.28 -17.54
N ARG A 79 -11.16 23.20 -18.27
CA ARG A 79 -12.60 23.48 -18.13
C ARG A 79 -13.46 22.49 -18.89
N ASP A 80 -14.72 22.45 -18.53
CA ASP A 80 -15.81 21.71 -19.16
C ASP A 80 -15.46 20.25 -19.48
N VAL A 81 -15.00 19.51 -18.48
CA VAL A 81 -14.75 18.07 -18.58
C VAL A 81 -16.00 17.28 -18.17
N GLU A 82 -16.39 16.31 -19.00
CA GLU A 82 -17.54 15.44 -18.79
C GLU A 82 -17.13 14.21 -17.94
N ILE A 83 -17.73 14.07 -16.76
CA ILE A 83 -17.38 13.07 -15.76
C ILE A 83 -18.69 12.42 -15.25
N PRO A 84 -18.68 11.14 -14.82
CA PRO A 84 -19.85 10.57 -14.15
C PRO A 84 -20.17 11.36 -12.88
N LYS A 85 -21.45 11.68 -12.67
CA LYS A 85 -21.91 12.51 -11.54
C LYS A 85 -21.47 11.98 -10.18
N PHE A 86 -21.41 10.65 -10.03
CA PHE A 86 -21.00 9.99 -8.80
C PHE A 86 -19.48 9.94 -8.57
N TRP A 87 -18.64 10.37 -9.52
CA TRP A 87 -17.20 10.52 -9.27
C TRP A 87 -16.93 11.80 -8.47
N SER A 88 -15.86 11.84 -7.67
CA SER A 88 -15.51 13.03 -6.88
C SER A 88 -14.82 14.12 -7.71
N GLN A 89 -14.79 15.35 -7.18
CA GLN A 89 -13.98 16.43 -7.78
C GLN A 89 -12.49 16.09 -7.80
N THR A 90 -11.98 15.38 -6.80
CA THR A 90 -10.59 14.89 -6.78
C THR A 90 -10.33 13.93 -7.94
N ALA A 91 -11.23 12.97 -8.19
CA ALA A 91 -11.13 12.07 -9.33
C ALA A 91 -11.15 12.86 -10.65
N THR A 92 -12.02 13.88 -10.76
CA THR A 92 -12.09 14.80 -11.90
C THR A 92 -10.73 15.46 -12.17
N ASN A 93 -10.13 16.06 -11.14
CA ASN A 93 -8.84 16.74 -11.22
C ASN A 93 -7.71 15.79 -11.64
N VAL A 94 -7.65 14.60 -11.05
CA VAL A 94 -6.61 13.60 -11.34
C VAL A 94 -6.76 13.04 -12.74
N VAL A 95 -7.98 12.69 -13.15
CA VAL A 95 -8.28 12.13 -14.48
C VAL A 95 -7.94 13.13 -15.58
N ALA A 96 -8.38 14.37 -15.43
CA ALA A 96 -8.06 15.42 -16.38
C ALA A 96 -6.55 15.67 -16.45
N SER A 97 -5.87 15.89 -15.32
CA SER A 97 -4.44 16.22 -15.35
C SER A 97 -3.54 15.07 -15.83
N LYS A 98 -3.78 13.85 -15.38
CA LYS A 98 -2.86 12.71 -15.58
C LYS A 98 -3.28 11.78 -16.71
N TYR A 99 -4.57 11.56 -16.91
CA TYR A 99 -5.05 10.45 -17.73
C TYR A 99 -5.59 10.87 -19.09
N PHE A 100 -6.28 12.01 -19.18
CA PHE A 100 -6.68 12.58 -20.46
C PHE A 100 -5.47 12.82 -21.37
N ARG A 101 -5.62 12.44 -22.64
CA ARG A 101 -4.62 12.50 -23.71
C ARG A 101 -4.89 13.65 -24.67
N GLY A 102 -3.88 14.01 -25.47
CA GLY A 102 -3.89 15.21 -26.31
C GLY A 102 -3.39 16.46 -25.58
N THR A 103 -3.05 17.48 -26.36
CA THR A 103 -2.48 18.75 -25.91
C THR A 103 -3.56 19.64 -25.29
N LEU A 104 -3.31 20.27 -24.15
CA LEU A 104 -4.28 21.19 -23.55
C LEU A 104 -4.62 22.33 -24.53
N GLY A 105 -5.90 22.70 -24.59
CA GLY A 105 -6.39 23.75 -25.49
C GLY A 105 -6.62 23.33 -26.94
N THR A 106 -6.27 22.10 -27.33
CA THR A 106 -6.54 21.59 -28.69
C THR A 106 -7.78 20.72 -28.74
N ALA A 107 -8.39 20.59 -29.93
CA ALA A 107 -9.52 19.69 -30.16
C ALA A 107 -9.18 18.20 -29.94
N SER A 108 -7.89 17.83 -30.05
CA SER A 108 -7.41 16.48 -29.79
C SER A 108 -7.33 16.12 -28.30
N ARG A 109 -7.55 17.10 -27.40
CA ARG A 109 -7.60 16.87 -25.96
C ARG A 109 -8.83 16.08 -25.56
N GLU A 110 -8.64 14.96 -24.87
CA GLU A 110 -9.73 14.27 -24.20
C GLU A 110 -10.35 15.21 -23.15
N ARG A 111 -11.67 15.34 -23.18
CA ARG A 111 -12.47 16.13 -22.24
C ARG A 111 -13.55 15.28 -21.54
N SER A 112 -13.62 13.97 -21.81
CA SER A 112 -14.63 13.09 -21.21
C SER A 112 -14.05 11.78 -20.71
N VAL A 113 -14.52 11.31 -19.56
CA VAL A 113 -14.23 9.94 -19.07
C VAL A 113 -14.76 8.87 -20.04
N LYS A 114 -15.83 9.15 -20.81
CA LYS A 114 -16.28 8.27 -21.91
C LYS A 114 -15.18 8.06 -22.95
N GLN A 115 -14.45 9.14 -23.29
CA GLN A 115 -13.35 9.08 -24.26
C GLN A 115 -12.19 8.24 -23.71
N LEU A 116 -11.79 8.49 -22.45
CA LEU A 116 -10.70 7.77 -21.79
C LEU A 116 -10.97 6.26 -21.67
N ILE A 117 -12.11 5.89 -21.06
CA ILE A 117 -12.49 4.48 -20.88
C ILE A 117 -12.77 3.85 -22.25
N GLY A 118 -13.54 4.53 -23.09
CA GLY A 118 -13.88 4.04 -24.43
C GLY A 118 -12.65 3.78 -25.30
N ARG A 119 -11.61 4.63 -25.24
CA ARG A 119 -10.35 4.40 -25.94
C ARG A 119 -9.72 3.08 -25.50
N VAL A 120 -9.52 2.89 -24.20
CA VAL A 120 -8.86 1.68 -23.67
C VAL A 120 -9.68 0.43 -24.01
N VAL A 121 -10.99 0.46 -23.77
CA VAL A 121 -11.87 -0.69 -24.01
C VAL A 121 -11.93 -1.05 -25.49
N ARG A 122 -12.16 -0.09 -26.39
CA ARG A 122 -12.21 -0.35 -27.83
C ARG A 122 -10.90 -0.90 -28.36
N THR A 123 -9.76 -0.40 -27.87
CA THR A 123 -8.46 -0.92 -28.29
C THR A 123 -8.26 -2.37 -27.81
N LEU A 124 -8.60 -2.69 -26.56
CA LEU A 124 -8.49 -4.05 -26.03
C LEU A 124 -9.45 -5.02 -26.74
N GLY A 125 -10.71 -4.65 -26.92
CA GLY A 125 -11.70 -5.46 -27.65
C GLY A 125 -11.33 -5.62 -29.13
N GLY A 126 -10.76 -4.59 -29.76
CA GLY A 126 -10.21 -4.65 -31.11
C GLY A 126 -9.05 -5.65 -31.22
N TRP A 127 -8.10 -5.64 -30.28
CA TRP A 127 -7.03 -6.64 -30.25
C TRP A 127 -7.57 -8.05 -30.01
N GLY A 128 -8.53 -8.21 -29.10
CA GLY A 128 -9.18 -9.51 -28.84
C GLY A 128 -9.84 -10.09 -30.09
N ARG A 129 -10.56 -9.26 -30.86
CA ARG A 129 -11.14 -9.66 -32.15
C ARG A 129 -10.07 -10.03 -33.17
N ALA A 130 -9.08 -9.16 -33.37
CA ALA A 130 -8.02 -9.36 -34.36
C ALA A 130 -7.18 -10.63 -34.08
N GLN A 131 -7.00 -10.97 -32.80
CA GLN A 131 -6.26 -12.16 -32.37
C GLN A 131 -7.15 -13.40 -32.21
N GLY A 132 -8.47 -13.28 -32.44
CA GLY A 132 -9.40 -14.40 -32.38
C GLY A 132 -9.64 -14.95 -30.96
N TYR A 133 -9.63 -14.08 -29.94
CA TYR A 133 -9.90 -14.47 -28.56
C TYR A 133 -11.37 -14.78 -28.28
N PHE A 134 -12.31 -14.23 -29.04
CA PHE A 134 -13.75 -14.35 -28.77
C PHE A 134 -14.39 -15.44 -29.64
N ASP A 135 -15.35 -16.18 -29.07
CA ASP A 135 -16.11 -17.21 -29.80
C ASP A 135 -17.01 -16.59 -30.88
N SER A 136 -17.61 -15.44 -30.55
CA SER A 136 -18.47 -14.68 -31.45
C SER A 136 -18.29 -13.16 -31.31
N GLU A 137 -18.86 -12.41 -32.25
CA GLU A 137 -18.94 -10.95 -32.13
C GLU A 137 -19.80 -10.53 -30.92
N ALA A 138 -20.80 -11.33 -30.54
CA ALA A 138 -21.61 -11.06 -29.35
C ALA A 138 -20.77 -11.15 -28.06
N ASP A 139 -19.82 -12.09 -28.00
CA ASP A 139 -18.89 -12.23 -26.87
C ASP A 139 -17.91 -11.06 -26.80
N ALA A 140 -17.42 -10.58 -27.95
CA ALA A 140 -16.56 -9.40 -28.01
C ALA A 140 -17.30 -8.14 -27.52
N GLN A 141 -18.57 -7.98 -27.92
CA GLN A 141 -19.43 -6.89 -27.44
C GLN A 141 -19.79 -7.02 -25.96
N ALA A 142 -19.97 -8.25 -25.47
CA ALA A 142 -20.18 -8.52 -24.05
C ALA A 142 -18.95 -8.13 -23.24
N TYR A 143 -17.75 -8.53 -23.68
CA TYR A 143 -16.48 -8.14 -23.05
C TYR A 143 -16.33 -6.62 -22.96
N GLU A 144 -16.55 -5.90 -24.05
CA GLU A 144 -16.42 -4.44 -24.05
C GLU A 144 -17.44 -3.76 -23.13
N ALA A 145 -18.69 -4.23 -23.12
CA ALA A 145 -19.73 -3.68 -22.24
C ALA A 145 -19.42 -3.96 -20.77
N GLU A 146 -19.12 -5.20 -20.39
CA GLU A 146 -18.76 -5.56 -19.01
C GLU A 146 -17.54 -4.78 -18.55
N LEU A 147 -16.51 -4.64 -19.41
CA LEU A 147 -15.31 -3.88 -19.08
C LEU A 147 -15.62 -2.38 -18.90
N LYS A 148 -16.42 -1.77 -19.79
CA LYS A 148 -16.88 -0.37 -19.60
C LYS A 148 -17.59 -0.20 -18.26
N HIS A 149 -18.52 -1.09 -17.93
CA HIS A 149 -19.26 -1.07 -16.67
C HIS A 149 -18.32 -1.13 -15.47
N LEU A 150 -17.43 -2.13 -15.44
CA LEU A 150 -16.48 -2.33 -14.34
C LEU A 150 -15.59 -1.10 -14.12
N LEU A 151 -15.16 -0.46 -15.20
CA LEU A 151 -14.28 0.71 -15.14
C LEU A 151 -15.03 1.99 -14.74
N VAL A 152 -16.21 2.26 -15.31
CA VAL A 152 -16.95 3.51 -15.01
C VAL A 152 -17.53 3.50 -13.60
N TYR A 153 -17.98 2.34 -13.12
CA TYR A 153 -18.42 2.16 -11.73
C TYR A 153 -17.27 1.90 -10.75
N GLN A 154 -16.02 1.97 -11.21
CA GLN A 154 -14.81 1.81 -10.39
C GLN A 154 -14.75 0.48 -9.60
N LYS A 155 -15.39 -0.59 -10.13
CA LYS A 155 -15.32 -1.96 -9.57
C LYS A 155 -13.93 -2.57 -9.79
N MET A 156 -13.20 -2.07 -10.79
CA MET A 156 -11.77 -2.32 -10.99
C MET A 156 -11.12 -1.14 -11.71
N SER A 157 -9.78 -1.13 -11.74
CA SER A 157 -9.01 -0.17 -12.52
C SER A 157 -7.72 -0.83 -13.01
N PHE A 158 -7.28 -0.46 -14.20
CA PHE A 158 -5.94 -0.80 -14.66
C PHE A 158 -4.86 0.04 -13.97
N ASN A 159 -3.62 -0.46 -14.03
CA ASN A 159 -2.44 0.32 -13.68
C ASN A 159 -2.27 1.53 -14.62
N SER A 160 -1.51 2.55 -14.19
CA SER A 160 -1.42 3.82 -14.94
C SER A 160 -0.90 3.70 -16.39
N PRO A 161 0.16 2.93 -16.71
CA PRO A 161 0.62 2.71 -18.09
C PRO A 161 -0.47 2.29 -19.08
N VAL A 162 -1.43 1.47 -18.67
CA VAL A 162 -2.57 1.09 -19.52
C VAL A 162 -3.32 2.34 -19.98
N TRP A 163 -3.69 3.20 -19.05
CA TRP A 163 -4.43 4.43 -19.35
C TRP A 163 -3.62 5.42 -20.18
N PHE A 164 -2.29 5.44 -19.96
CA PHE A 164 -1.38 6.36 -20.64
C PHE A 164 -1.17 6.01 -22.11
N ASN A 165 -1.08 4.72 -22.42
CA ASN A 165 -0.50 4.26 -23.69
C ASN A 165 -1.51 3.53 -24.59
N ILE A 166 -2.48 2.79 -24.04
CA ILE A 166 -3.41 2.01 -24.87
C ILE A 166 -4.28 2.93 -25.74
N GLY A 167 -4.30 2.67 -27.05
CA GLY A 167 -5.06 3.48 -28.01
C GLY A 167 -4.44 4.86 -28.28
N VAL A 168 -3.19 5.07 -27.84
CA VAL A 168 -2.41 6.29 -28.08
C VAL A 168 -1.15 5.93 -28.86
N GLU A 169 -0.37 5.00 -28.31
CA GLU A 169 0.85 4.49 -28.94
C GLU A 169 0.51 3.30 -29.84
N SER A 170 1.20 3.19 -30.98
CA SER A 170 1.04 2.04 -31.88
C SER A 170 1.53 0.73 -31.25
N ARG A 171 2.53 0.82 -30.36
CA ARG A 171 3.09 -0.28 -29.58
C ARG A 171 3.13 0.11 -28.09
N PRO A 172 1.98 0.06 -27.40
CA PRO A 172 1.87 0.61 -26.05
C PRO A 172 2.54 -0.28 -25.01
N GLN A 173 3.17 0.35 -24.01
CA GLN A 173 3.67 -0.31 -22.82
C GLN A 173 2.60 -0.27 -21.72
N CYS A 174 2.19 -1.42 -21.21
CA CYS A 174 1.00 -1.55 -20.35
C CYS A 174 1.30 -2.06 -18.93
N SER A 175 2.57 -2.34 -18.62
CA SER A 175 3.02 -2.87 -17.34
C SER A 175 3.66 -1.76 -16.52
N ALA A 176 3.34 -1.69 -15.24
CA ALA A 176 3.89 -0.67 -14.35
C ALA A 176 5.23 -1.05 -13.73
N CYS A 177 5.61 -2.33 -13.75
CA CYS A 177 6.73 -2.83 -12.96
C CYS A 177 7.65 -3.69 -13.82
N PHE A 178 8.94 -3.38 -13.79
CA PHE A 178 10.00 -4.13 -14.47
C PHE A 178 11.15 -4.44 -13.52
N ILE A 179 11.71 -5.64 -13.68
CA ILE A 179 12.97 -6.02 -13.05
C ILE A 179 13.99 -6.15 -14.16
N ASN A 180 15.13 -5.48 -14.02
CA ASN A 180 16.23 -5.56 -14.98
C ASN A 180 17.43 -6.26 -14.36
N SER A 181 18.25 -6.84 -15.22
CA SER A 181 19.56 -7.39 -14.87
C SER A 181 20.67 -6.50 -15.37
N VAL A 182 21.83 -6.57 -14.73
CA VAL A 182 23.06 -5.92 -15.16
C VAL A 182 24.22 -6.90 -15.02
N GLU A 183 25.17 -6.80 -15.93
CA GLU A 183 26.42 -7.55 -15.91
C GLU A 183 27.59 -6.60 -15.63
N ASP A 184 28.71 -7.15 -15.18
CA ASP A 184 29.93 -6.39 -14.86
C ASP A 184 30.72 -5.96 -16.11
N THR A 185 30.04 -5.31 -17.04
CA THR A 185 30.62 -4.76 -18.27
C THR A 185 30.06 -3.36 -18.50
N MET A 186 30.89 -2.47 -19.06
CA MET A 186 30.44 -1.10 -19.33
C MET A 186 29.25 -1.07 -20.30
N GLU A 187 29.23 -1.96 -21.28
CA GLU A 187 28.12 -2.08 -22.23
C GLU A 187 26.81 -2.43 -21.51
N SER A 188 26.81 -3.40 -20.59
CA SER A 188 25.62 -3.79 -19.83
C SER A 188 25.17 -2.68 -18.87
N ILE A 189 26.11 -2.03 -18.18
CA ILE A 189 25.86 -0.89 -17.28
C ILE A 189 25.20 0.27 -18.02
N LEU A 190 25.70 0.65 -19.20
CA LEU A 190 25.11 1.73 -20.00
C LEU A 190 23.79 1.31 -20.66
N THR A 191 23.67 0.04 -21.06
CA THR A 191 22.42 -0.53 -21.59
C THR A 191 21.30 -0.51 -20.56
N LEU A 192 21.62 -0.71 -19.27
CA LEU A 192 20.66 -0.55 -18.19
C LEU A 192 20.09 0.87 -18.14
N ALA A 193 20.93 1.91 -18.17
CA ALA A 193 20.47 3.31 -18.19
C ALA A 193 19.53 3.56 -19.39
N ARG A 194 19.90 3.08 -20.58
CA ARG A 194 19.06 3.16 -21.78
C ARG A 194 17.72 2.48 -21.57
N THR A 195 17.73 1.25 -21.04
CA THR A 195 16.52 0.44 -20.84
C THR A 195 15.58 1.07 -19.84
N GLU A 196 16.10 1.45 -18.67
CA GLU A 196 15.32 2.10 -17.62
C GLU A 196 14.77 3.45 -18.10
N GLY A 197 15.59 4.26 -18.79
CA GLY A 197 15.12 5.53 -19.35
C GLY A 197 13.96 5.37 -20.33
N MET A 198 13.99 4.33 -21.17
CA MET A 198 12.87 4.02 -22.06
C MET A 198 11.64 3.53 -21.30
N LEU A 199 11.80 2.73 -20.24
CA LEU A 199 10.70 2.29 -19.38
C LEU A 199 10.05 3.47 -18.63
N PHE A 200 10.87 4.39 -18.13
CA PHE A 200 10.42 5.62 -17.48
C PHE A 200 9.60 6.48 -18.45
N LYS A 201 10.09 6.70 -19.67
CA LYS A 201 9.37 7.44 -20.74
C LYS A 201 7.93 6.93 -20.89
N TYR A 202 7.71 5.63 -20.82
CA TYR A 202 6.40 5.02 -20.99
C TYR A 202 5.57 4.85 -19.70
N GLY A 203 6.05 5.34 -18.56
CA GLY A 203 5.28 5.36 -17.31
C GLY A 203 5.54 4.18 -16.38
N SER A 204 6.59 3.39 -16.63
CA SER A 204 6.90 2.19 -15.86
C SER A 204 7.97 2.46 -14.81
N GLY A 205 7.89 1.78 -13.66
CA GLY A 205 8.95 1.75 -12.66
C GLY A 205 9.89 0.57 -12.86
N THR A 206 11.14 0.71 -12.40
CA THR A 206 12.18 -0.32 -12.54
C THR A 206 12.78 -0.72 -11.21
N GLY A 207 13.21 -1.98 -11.11
CA GLY A 207 14.01 -2.49 -10.00
C GLY A 207 15.22 -3.24 -10.51
N THR A 208 16.40 -2.95 -9.97
CA THR A 208 17.65 -3.57 -10.42
C THR A 208 18.53 -3.90 -9.22
N ASN A 209 19.05 -5.13 -9.19
CA ASN A 209 20.10 -5.53 -8.26
C ASN A 209 21.46 -5.28 -8.90
N LEU A 210 22.25 -4.39 -8.29
CA LEU A 210 23.56 -3.96 -8.82
C LEU A 210 24.73 -4.79 -8.27
N SER A 211 24.47 -5.79 -7.43
CA SER A 211 25.49 -6.68 -6.87
C SER A 211 26.33 -7.46 -7.89
N PRO A 212 25.89 -7.67 -9.16
CA PRO A 212 26.78 -8.22 -10.18
C PRO A 212 27.93 -7.30 -10.58
N ILE A 213 27.83 -5.99 -10.38
CA ILE A 213 28.89 -5.03 -10.73
C ILE A 213 29.99 -5.14 -9.67
N ARG A 214 31.26 -5.24 -10.10
CA ARG A 214 32.39 -5.34 -9.15
C ARG A 214 32.48 -4.13 -8.24
N SER A 215 33.00 -4.34 -7.04
CA SER A 215 33.11 -3.28 -6.04
C SER A 215 34.17 -2.23 -6.40
N SER A 216 34.04 -1.04 -5.80
CA SER A 216 35.01 0.05 -5.91
C SER A 216 36.41 -0.31 -5.39
N LYS A 217 36.50 -1.43 -4.65
CA LYS A 217 37.70 -1.93 -4.00
C LYS A 217 38.43 -3.00 -4.83
N GLU A 218 37.84 -3.44 -5.94
CA GLU A 218 38.41 -4.44 -6.85
C GLU A 218 39.19 -3.80 -8.01
N LEU A 219 40.23 -4.49 -8.49
CA LEU A 219 41.10 -4.02 -9.56
C LEU A 219 40.46 -4.16 -10.96
N LEU A 220 40.87 -3.26 -11.86
CA LEU A 220 40.58 -3.35 -13.29
C LEU A 220 41.73 -4.01 -14.04
N ALA A 221 41.42 -4.70 -15.15
CA ALA A 221 42.43 -5.36 -15.98
C ALA A 221 43.47 -4.39 -16.58
N GLY A 222 43.08 -3.13 -16.81
CA GLY A 222 43.96 -2.07 -17.31
C GLY A 222 44.73 -1.30 -16.24
N GLY A 223 44.64 -1.71 -14.96
CA GLY A 223 45.18 -0.97 -13.82
C GLY A 223 44.17 -0.02 -13.17
N GLY A 224 44.41 0.35 -11.91
CA GLY A 224 43.48 1.13 -11.09
C GLY A 224 42.36 0.29 -10.45
N THR A 225 41.50 0.96 -9.69
CA THR A 225 40.33 0.36 -9.03
C THR A 225 39.05 0.69 -9.80
N ALA A 226 38.03 -0.17 -9.70
CA ALA A 226 36.75 0.10 -10.31
C ALA A 226 36.01 1.26 -9.61
N SER A 227 35.01 1.84 -10.29
CA SER A 227 34.17 2.88 -9.70
C SER A 227 33.18 2.34 -8.66
N GLY A 228 32.81 1.06 -8.75
CA GLY A 228 31.79 0.41 -7.92
C GLY A 228 30.34 0.77 -8.28
N PRO A 229 29.36 -0.05 -7.86
CA PRO A 229 27.94 0.19 -8.11
C PRO A 229 27.41 1.51 -7.57
N VAL A 230 27.88 1.98 -6.39
CA VAL A 230 27.38 3.22 -5.77
C VAL A 230 27.74 4.46 -6.60
N SER A 231 28.85 4.43 -7.33
CA SER A 231 29.22 5.50 -8.27
C SER A 231 28.26 5.54 -9.48
N PHE A 232 27.98 4.39 -10.10
CA PHE A 232 27.03 4.31 -11.21
C PHE A 232 25.60 4.65 -10.80
N MET A 233 25.21 4.36 -9.55
CA MET A 233 23.92 4.78 -8.99
C MET A 233 23.69 6.29 -9.09
N LYS A 234 24.71 7.13 -8.95
CA LYS A 234 24.58 8.59 -9.12
C LYS A 234 24.14 8.94 -10.54
N GLY A 235 24.69 8.25 -11.54
CA GLY A 235 24.28 8.40 -12.94
C GLY A 235 22.84 7.94 -13.16
N TYR A 236 22.47 6.76 -12.65
CA TYR A 236 21.10 6.26 -12.79
C TYR A 236 20.07 7.12 -12.06
N ASP A 237 20.42 7.65 -10.89
CA ASP A 237 19.60 8.59 -10.13
C ASP A 237 19.36 9.88 -10.92
N ALA A 238 20.40 10.44 -11.53
CA ALA A 238 20.27 11.60 -12.41
C ALA A 238 19.34 11.32 -13.60
N PHE A 239 19.50 10.15 -14.26
CA PHE A 239 18.59 9.75 -15.35
C PHE A 239 17.13 9.60 -14.88
N ALA A 240 16.89 9.03 -13.71
CA ALA A 240 15.56 8.90 -13.13
C ALA A 240 14.95 10.28 -12.77
N GLY A 241 15.76 11.23 -12.34
CA GLY A 241 15.34 12.60 -12.02
C GLY A 241 14.98 13.43 -13.26
N VAL A 242 15.72 13.29 -14.37
CA VAL A 242 15.47 14.10 -15.58
C VAL A 242 14.40 13.53 -16.51
N ILE A 243 14.13 12.23 -16.46
CA ILE A 243 13.14 11.58 -17.33
C ILE A 243 11.76 11.61 -16.66
N LYS A 244 10.86 12.39 -17.26
CA LYS A 244 9.45 12.51 -16.87
C LYS A 244 8.66 11.26 -17.23
N SER A 245 8.06 10.62 -16.22
CA SER A 245 7.39 9.34 -16.39
C SER A 245 6.08 9.46 -17.17
N GLY A 246 5.90 8.65 -18.23
CA GLY A 246 4.69 8.63 -19.05
C GLY A 246 4.40 9.94 -19.80
N GLY A 247 5.42 10.78 -20.01
CA GLY A 247 5.28 12.12 -20.60
C GLY A 247 4.55 13.14 -19.71
N LYS A 248 4.46 12.88 -18.40
CA LYS A 248 3.76 13.72 -17.41
C LYS A 248 4.73 14.25 -16.35
N THR A 249 4.30 15.22 -15.54
CA THR A 249 5.12 15.88 -14.50
C THR A 249 5.56 14.98 -13.32
N ARG A 250 5.50 13.65 -13.42
CA ARG A 250 5.88 12.72 -12.33
C ARG A 250 7.31 12.22 -12.54
N ARG A 251 8.08 12.14 -11.45
CA ARG A 251 9.40 11.49 -11.43
C ARG A 251 9.31 10.00 -11.74
N ALA A 252 10.36 9.44 -12.32
CA ALA A 252 10.49 7.99 -12.49
C ALA A 252 10.55 7.29 -11.13
N ALA A 253 10.06 6.06 -11.07
CA ALA A 253 10.17 5.21 -9.88
C ALA A 253 11.26 4.17 -10.11
N LYS A 254 12.34 4.22 -9.32
CA LYS A 254 13.46 3.30 -9.41
C LYS A 254 13.76 2.64 -8.06
N MET A 255 13.93 1.33 -8.06
CA MET A 255 14.43 0.54 -6.94
C MET A 255 15.86 0.10 -7.25
N VAL A 256 16.78 0.34 -6.32
CA VAL A 256 18.16 -0.12 -6.39
C VAL A 256 18.45 -1.06 -5.25
N ILE A 257 19.04 -2.20 -5.55
CA ILE A 257 19.32 -3.24 -4.58
C ILE A 257 20.81 -3.56 -4.59
N LEU A 258 21.36 -3.77 -3.39
CA LEU A 258 22.70 -4.33 -3.21
C LEU A 258 22.66 -5.41 -2.13
N ASN A 259 23.35 -6.52 -2.38
CA ASN A 259 23.40 -7.64 -1.46
C ASN A 259 24.28 -7.31 -0.25
N ILE A 260 23.93 -7.88 0.90
CA ILE A 260 24.61 -7.63 2.18
C ILE A 260 26.07 -8.08 2.22
N ASP A 261 26.47 -8.99 1.34
CA ASP A 261 27.84 -9.48 1.21
C ASP A 261 28.66 -8.72 0.15
N HIS A 262 28.11 -7.68 -0.48
CA HIS A 262 28.85 -6.87 -1.44
C HIS A 262 29.90 -5.97 -0.74
N PRO A 263 31.15 -5.82 -1.24
CA PRO A 263 32.18 -5.04 -0.54
C PRO A 263 31.87 -3.54 -0.38
N ASP A 264 31.03 -2.99 -1.25
CA ASP A 264 30.54 -1.60 -1.15
C ASP A 264 29.26 -1.43 -0.30
N VAL A 265 28.81 -2.48 0.42
CA VAL A 265 27.54 -2.44 1.16
C VAL A 265 27.48 -1.31 2.19
N VAL A 266 28.57 -0.99 2.88
CA VAL A 266 28.61 0.10 3.87
C VAL A 266 28.40 1.46 3.22
N GLU A 267 29.01 1.69 2.04
CA GLU A 267 28.79 2.92 1.28
C GLU A 267 27.34 3.00 0.80
N PHE A 268 26.81 1.90 0.27
CA PHE A 268 25.41 1.81 -0.17
C PHE A 268 24.40 2.07 0.95
N ILE A 269 24.65 1.54 2.16
CA ILE A 269 23.81 1.80 3.34
C ILE A 269 23.77 3.28 3.68
N LYS A 270 24.93 3.95 3.65
CA LYS A 270 25.06 5.33 4.13
C LYS A 270 24.81 6.39 3.07
N CYS A 271 24.78 6.03 1.78
CA CYS A 271 24.84 7.00 0.69
C CYS A 271 23.71 8.04 0.76
N LYS A 272 22.46 7.61 0.92
CA LYS A 272 21.32 8.52 0.96
C LYS A 272 21.24 9.31 2.27
N GLN A 273 21.54 8.69 3.41
CA GLN A 273 21.65 9.40 4.70
C GLN A 273 22.68 10.54 4.62
N ASN A 274 23.82 10.31 3.96
CA ASN A 274 24.85 11.33 3.82
C ASN A 274 24.43 12.46 2.87
N GLU A 275 23.66 12.16 1.82
CA GLU A 275 23.06 13.19 0.96
C GLU A 275 21.95 13.98 1.68
N GLU A 276 21.15 13.35 2.55
CA GLU A 276 20.17 14.08 3.39
C GLU A 276 20.85 15.09 4.30
N LYS A 277 21.98 14.74 4.94
CA LYS A 277 22.75 15.70 5.75
C LYS A 277 23.17 16.93 4.95
N LYS A 278 23.49 16.77 3.67
CA LYS A 278 23.81 17.90 2.78
C LYS A 278 22.55 18.72 2.46
N ALA A 279 21.43 18.05 2.16
CA ALA A 279 20.15 18.73 1.92
C ALA A 279 19.72 19.55 3.15
N TRP A 280 19.84 19.02 4.37
CA TRP A 280 19.55 19.76 5.60
C TRP A 280 20.46 20.97 5.78
N ALA A 281 21.76 20.83 5.54
CA ALA A 281 22.67 21.98 5.59
C ALA A 281 22.32 23.07 4.55
N LEU A 282 21.81 22.70 3.37
CA LEU A 282 21.30 23.65 2.39
C LEU A 282 19.99 24.30 2.88
N ILE A 283 19.09 23.54 3.49
CA ILE A 283 17.84 24.06 4.04
C ILE A 283 18.13 25.07 5.16
N ASP A 284 19.06 24.75 6.06
CA ASP A 284 19.52 25.66 7.13
C ASP A 284 20.15 26.94 6.58
N ALA A 285 20.79 26.87 5.40
CA ALA A 285 21.31 28.02 4.68
C ALA A 285 20.24 28.84 3.94
N GLY A 286 18.96 28.46 4.02
CA GLY A 286 17.82 29.19 3.46
C GLY A 286 17.31 28.67 2.11
N TYR A 287 17.80 27.53 1.61
CA TYR A 287 17.24 26.90 0.43
C TYR A 287 15.88 26.23 0.75
N SER A 288 14.96 26.21 -0.22
CA SER A 288 13.63 25.62 -0.02
C SER A 288 13.72 24.12 0.32
N SER A 289 12.96 23.72 1.34
CA SER A 289 12.79 22.33 1.78
C SER A 289 11.81 21.51 0.92
N ALA A 290 11.20 22.12 -0.10
CA ALA A 290 10.34 21.41 -1.03
C ALA A 290 11.14 20.29 -1.74
N LEU A 291 10.49 19.16 -2.00
CA LEU A 291 11.11 17.99 -2.65
C LEU A 291 11.66 18.27 -4.06
N ASP A 292 11.09 19.25 -4.76
CA ASP A 292 11.55 19.76 -6.06
C ASP A 292 12.33 21.07 -5.94
N GLY A 293 12.60 21.51 -4.71
CA GLY A 293 13.39 22.68 -4.38
C GLY A 293 14.90 22.47 -4.58
N PRO A 294 15.68 23.57 -4.62
CA PRO A 294 17.11 23.56 -4.89
C PRO A 294 17.94 22.70 -3.92
N ALA A 295 17.51 22.53 -2.67
CA ALA A 295 18.20 21.65 -1.72
C ALA A 295 18.16 20.19 -2.21
N TYR A 296 16.96 19.64 -2.42
CA TYR A 296 16.78 18.26 -2.84
C TYR A 296 17.16 18.00 -4.30
N SER A 297 17.04 18.98 -5.20
CA SER A 297 17.42 18.81 -6.61
C SER A 297 18.93 18.80 -6.85
N SER A 298 19.74 19.17 -5.85
CA SER A 298 21.20 19.29 -5.98
C SER A 298 22.00 18.13 -5.35
N VAL A 299 21.32 17.23 -4.64
CA VAL A 299 21.92 16.07 -3.98
C VAL A 299 21.58 14.76 -4.70
N PHE A 300 22.36 13.71 -4.49
CA PHE A 300 22.18 12.42 -5.17
C PHE A 300 21.24 11.46 -4.43
N PHE A 301 20.83 10.41 -5.13
CA PHE A 301 20.05 9.25 -4.62
C PHE A 301 18.61 9.58 -4.20
N GLN A 302 18.06 10.71 -4.64
CA GLN A 302 16.71 11.17 -4.29
C GLN A 302 15.62 10.62 -5.21
N ASN A 303 16.00 10.05 -6.35
CA ASN A 303 15.09 9.52 -7.37
C ASN A 303 15.09 7.98 -7.39
N SER A 304 15.69 7.35 -6.38
CA SER A 304 15.59 5.92 -6.12
C SER A 304 15.24 5.59 -4.68
N ASN A 305 14.53 4.48 -4.52
CA ASN A 305 14.46 3.74 -3.27
C ASN A 305 15.60 2.73 -3.27
N ASN A 306 16.32 2.61 -2.15
CA ASN A 306 17.43 1.71 -1.99
C ASN A 306 17.01 0.55 -1.08
N SER A 307 17.50 -0.67 -1.32
CA SER A 307 17.25 -1.79 -0.41
C SER A 307 18.46 -2.70 -0.31
N VAL A 308 18.84 -3.05 0.92
CA VAL A 308 19.85 -4.07 1.16
C VAL A 308 19.19 -5.45 1.08
N ARG A 309 19.73 -6.33 0.24
CA ARG A 309 19.21 -7.68 0.08
C ARG A 309 20.00 -8.64 0.97
N VAL A 310 19.29 -9.33 1.85
CA VAL A 310 19.85 -10.26 2.85
C VAL A 310 19.35 -11.67 2.63
N ILE A 311 20.14 -12.64 3.09
CA ILE A 311 19.77 -14.06 3.16
C ILE A 311 19.56 -14.47 4.62
N ASP A 312 18.88 -15.59 4.85
CA ASP A 312 18.58 -16.10 6.20
C ASP A 312 19.86 -16.30 7.03
N GLU A 313 20.98 -16.71 6.42
CA GLU A 313 22.27 -16.88 7.09
C GLU A 313 22.80 -15.58 7.70
N PHE A 314 22.58 -14.43 7.05
CA PHE A 314 22.92 -13.13 7.62
C PHE A 314 22.04 -12.82 8.84
N MET A 315 20.74 -13.13 8.75
CA MET A 315 19.81 -12.95 9.86
C MET A 315 20.17 -13.84 11.06
N GLU A 316 20.59 -15.08 10.81
CA GLU A 316 21.12 -15.97 11.85
C GLU A 316 22.42 -15.43 12.46
N ALA A 317 23.33 -14.87 11.64
CA ALA A 317 24.56 -14.27 12.11
C ALA A 317 24.30 -13.10 13.08
N ILE A 318 23.28 -12.27 12.80
CA ILE A 318 22.83 -11.20 13.71
C ILE A 318 22.39 -11.79 15.06
N ILE A 319 21.56 -12.84 15.04
CA ILE A 319 21.04 -13.47 16.26
C ILE A 319 22.20 -14.03 17.11
N ARG A 320 23.15 -14.71 16.47
CA ARG A 320 24.31 -15.36 17.11
C ARG A 320 25.45 -14.40 17.46
N ASP A 321 25.32 -13.11 17.15
CA ASP A 321 26.40 -12.11 17.29
C ASP A 321 27.70 -12.49 16.55
N ALA A 322 27.52 -13.13 15.41
CA ALA A 322 28.61 -13.64 14.58
C ALA A 322 29.16 -12.57 13.65
N ASP A 323 30.35 -12.85 13.14
CA ASP A 323 30.98 -12.06 12.10
C ASP A 323 30.34 -12.34 10.73
N TRP A 324 30.37 -11.36 9.84
CA TRP A 324 29.91 -11.42 8.47
C TRP A 324 30.98 -10.85 7.55
N SER A 325 31.45 -11.67 6.60
CA SER A 325 32.43 -11.24 5.61
C SER A 325 31.75 -10.86 4.30
N THR A 326 32.06 -9.68 3.78
CA THR A 326 31.80 -9.34 2.38
C THR A 326 32.66 -10.19 1.47
N ARG A 327 32.30 -10.27 0.18
CA ARG A 327 32.96 -11.11 -0.82
C ARG A 327 33.24 -10.31 -2.07
N GLU A 328 34.47 -10.39 -2.58
CA GLU A 328 34.80 -9.84 -3.89
C GLU A 328 33.88 -10.43 -4.95
N VAL A 329 33.33 -9.59 -5.83
CA VAL A 329 32.38 -10.03 -6.85
C VAL A 329 33.09 -10.89 -7.90
N THR A 330 34.32 -10.54 -8.25
CA THR A 330 35.09 -11.23 -9.31
C THR A 330 35.71 -12.55 -8.86
N SER A 331 36.10 -12.68 -7.59
CA SER A 331 36.83 -13.84 -7.08
C SER A 331 36.03 -14.70 -6.08
N GLY A 332 34.99 -14.13 -5.45
CA GLY A 332 34.21 -14.75 -4.38
C GLY A 332 34.94 -14.88 -3.05
N LYS A 333 36.18 -14.39 -2.96
CA LYS A 333 36.99 -14.46 -1.74
C LYS A 333 36.44 -13.49 -0.69
N PRO A 334 36.48 -13.86 0.60
CA PRO A 334 36.20 -12.93 1.69
C PRO A 334 37.07 -11.67 1.57
N PHE A 335 36.47 -10.50 1.77
CA PHE A 335 37.16 -9.21 1.66
C PHE A 335 37.25 -8.53 3.03
N GLU A 336 36.21 -7.82 3.45
CA GLU A 336 36.13 -7.19 4.77
C GLU A 336 35.20 -7.98 5.67
N THR A 337 35.52 -8.05 6.96
CA THR A 337 34.71 -8.74 7.95
C THR A 337 34.19 -7.74 8.97
N PHE A 338 32.88 -7.78 9.22
CA PHE A 338 32.16 -6.93 10.14
C PHE A 338 31.43 -7.79 11.16
N LYS A 339 31.03 -7.23 12.31
CA LYS A 339 29.96 -7.84 13.09
C LYS A 339 28.66 -7.73 12.31
N ALA A 340 27.92 -8.83 12.18
CA ALA A 340 26.63 -8.82 11.49
C ALA A 340 25.64 -7.82 12.14
N ARG A 341 25.69 -7.70 13.47
CA ARG A 341 24.91 -6.71 14.23
C ARG A 341 25.27 -5.27 13.92
N ASP A 342 26.54 -4.97 13.63
CA ASP A 342 26.98 -3.62 13.29
C ASP A 342 26.47 -3.21 11.91
N LEU A 343 26.52 -4.13 10.93
CA LEU A 343 25.91 -3.91 9.61
C LEU A 343 24.39 -3.71 9.74
N MET A 344 23.70 -4.54 10.52
CA MET A 344 22.26 -4.39 10.76
C MET A 344 21.92 -3.06 11.45
N ARG A 345 22.74 -2.65 12.43
CA ARG A 345 22.58 -1.36 13.11
C ARG A 345 22.79 -0.20 12.14
N MET A 346 23.82 -0.25 11.30
CA MET A 346 24.04 0.77 10.28
C MET A 346 22.87 0.87 9.30
N ILE A 347 22.27 -0.26 8.88
CA ILE A 347 21.06 -0.27 8.07
C ILE A 347 19.94 0.46 8.82
N ALA A 348 19.62 0.04 10.04
CA ALA A 348 18.55 0.63 10.83
C ALA A 348 18.74 2.13 11.10
N GLU A 349 19.95 2.58 11.40
CA GLU A 349 20.28 3.99 11.63
C GLU A 349 20.12 4.83 10.35
N ALA A 350 20.54 4.31 9.19
CA ALA A 350 20.33 4.96 7.91
C ALA A 350 18.82 5.04 7.57
N THR A 351 18.09 3.93 7.69
CA THR A 351 16.64 3.89 7.47
C THR A 351 15.89 4.83 8.41
N TRP A 352 16.28 4.91 9.68
CA TRP A 352 15.69 5.84 10.64
C TRP A 352 15.91 7.30 10.25
N ALA A 353 17.09 7.62 9.72
CA ALA A 353 17.47 8.98 9.37
C ALA A 353 16.78 9.48 8.09
N CYS A 354 16.56 8.63 7.09
CA CYS A 354 16.06 9.07 5.78
C CYS A 354 15.06 8.14 5.08
N GLY A 355 14.60 7.08 5.74
CA GLY A 355 13.71 6.07 5.16
C GLY A 355 14.41 5.02 4.29
N ASP A 356 15.73 5.12 4.10
CA ASP A 356 16.53 4.24 3.23
C ASP A 356 17.86 3.82 3.89
N PRO A 357 18.39 2.63 3.56
CA PRO A 357 17.80 1.65 2.66
C PRO A 357 16.71 0.83 3.34
N GLY A 358 15.75 0.33 2.56
CA GLY A 358 14.88 -0.78 2.96
C GLY A 358 15.63 -2.12 3.00
N MET A 359 14.91 -3.22 3.23
CA MET A 359 15.48 -4.58 3.20
C MET A 359 14.69 -5.51 2.28
N GLN A 360 15.40 -6.39 1.57
CA GLN A 360 14.82 -7.50 0.81
C GLN A 360 15.33 -8.85 1.32
N PHE A 361 14.43 -9.80 1.56
CA PHE A 361 14.76 -11.11 2.13
C PHE A 361 14.82 -12.15 1.03
N ASP A 362 16.02 -12.34 0.49
CA ASP A 362 16.29 -13.13 -0.71
C ASP A 362 15.85 -14.59 -0.59
N THR A 363 16.18 -15.25 0.53
CA THR A 363 15.80 -16.64 0.80
C THR A 363 14.29 -16.79 0.82
N THR A 364 13.60 -16.00 1.66
CA THR A 364 12.13 -16.01 1.75
C THR A 364 11.45 -15.75 0.40
N VAL A 365 11.94 -14.77 -0.39
CA VAL A 365 11.37 -14.46 -1.70
C VAL A 365 11.47 -15.65 -2.66
N ASN A 366 12.60 -16.36 -2.65
CA ASN A 366 12.83 -17.47 -3.56
C ASN A 366 12.22 -18.79 -3.08
N ASP A 367 12.07 -18.99 -1.78
CA ASP A 367 11.34 -20.15 -1.22
C ASP A 367 9.87 -20.17 -1.64
N TRP A 368 9.27 -18.98 -1.79
CA TRP A 368 7.88 -18.80 -2.23
C TRP A 368 7.76 -18.55 -3.74
N HIS A 369 8.85 -18.73 -4.51
CA HIS A 369 8.81 -18.49 -5.95
C HIS A 369 8.06 -19.64 -6.67
N PRO A 370 6.85 -19.39 -7.23
CA PRO A 370 6.06 -20.44 -7.87
C PRO A 370 6.67 -20.96 -9.19
N CYS A 371 7.66 -20.25 -9.75
CA CYS A 371 8.34 -20.62 -11.00
C CYS A 371 9.85 -20.83 -10.80
N SER A 372 10.27 -21.37 -9.66
CA SER A 372 11.69 -21.52 -9.27
C SER A 372 12.59 -22.26 -10.28
N HIS A 373 12.03 -23.02 -11.21
CA HIS A 373 12.77 -23.68 -12.29
C HIS A 373 13.13 -22.78 -13.48
N THR A 374 12.61 -21.55 -13.59
CA THR A 374 12.94 -20.63 -14.69
C THR A 374 14.18 -19.82 -14.35
N ALA A 375 14.13 -19.00 -13.30
CA ALA A 375 15.23 -18.19 -12.82
C ALA A 375 15.00 -17.77 -11.37
N ARG A 376 16.07 -17.38 -10.67
CA ARG A 376 15.97 -16.78 -9.33
C ARG A 376 15.36 -15.38 -9.42
N ILE A 377 14.51 -15.01 -8.46
CA ILE A 377 14.09 -13.62 -8.28
C ILE A 377 15.21 -12.87 -7.58
N ASN A 378 15.72 -11.79 -8.19
CA ASN A 378 16.83 -11.00 -7.66
C ASN A 378 16.42 -9.58 -7.19
N ALA A 379 15.15 -9.16 -7.38
CA ALA A 379 14.66 -7.82 -7.05
C ALA A 379 13.14 -7.76 -6.75
N SER A 380 12.61 -6.61 -6.28
CA SER A 380 11.18 -6.36 -5.98
C SER A 380 10.72 -4.91 -6.25
N ASN A 381 9.42 -4.64 -6.01
CA ASN A 381 8.74 -3.33 -5.96
C ASN A 381 7.95 -3.14 -4.60
N PRO A 382 7.49 -1.94 -4.16
CA PRO A 382 7.10 -1.62 -2.73
C PRO A 382 5.58 -1.64 -2.32
N CYS A 383 5.09 -2.13 -1.11
CA CYS A 383 3.64 -2.16 -0.61
C CYS A 383 3.23 -2.67 0.89
N VAL A 384 2.18 -2.13 1.65
CA VAL A 384 1.54 -2.54 3.01
C VAL A 384 -0.03 -2.76 3.08
N THR A 385 -0.68 -3.33 4.16
CA THR A 385 -2.15 -3.73 4.26
C THR A 385 -3.18 -2.70 4.80
N GLY A 386 -4.49 -2.92 4.56
CA GLY A 386 -5.55 -1.90 4.68
C GLY A 386 -6.51 -1.90 5.89
N ASP A 387 -6.63 -2.96 6.69
CA ASP A 387 -7.51 -2.97 7.89
C ASP A 387 -6.85 -2.40 9.15
N THR A 388 -5.56 -2.09 9.08
CA THR A 388 -4.79 -1.46 10.15
C THR A 388 -5.41 -0.11 10.53
N LEU A 389 -5.72 0.10 11.82
CA LEU A 389 -6.08 1.43 12.33
C LEU A 389 -4.84 2.29 12.44
N VAL A 390 -4.92 3.53 11.96
CA VAL A 390 -3.89 4.56 12.13
C VAL A 390 -4.46 5.64 13.03
N ALA A 391 -3.68 6.11 13.98
CA ALA A 391 -4.05 7.27 14.78
C ALA A 391 -4.05 8.51 13.87
N THR A 392 -5.15 9.26 13.86
CA THR A 392 -5.31 10.48 13.06
C THR A 392 -5.75 11.65 13.93
N ALA A 393 -5.79 12.85 13.36
CA ALA A 393 -6.40 14.02 14.00
C ALA A 393 -7.88 13.82 14.35
N GLU A 394 -8.56 12.90 13.67
CA GLU A 394 -10.00 12.59 13.83
C GLU A 394 -10.24 11.37 14.74
N GLY A 395 -9.20 10.87 15.42
CA GLY A 395 -9.24 9.60 16.16
C GLY A 395 -8.66 8.44 15.35
N ALA A 396 -8.88 7.20 15.77
CA ALA A 396 -8.34 6.04 15.07
C ALA A 396 -9.19 5.69 13.84
N ILE A 397 -8.57 5.61 12.66
CA ILE A 397 -9.25 5.32 11.38
C ILE A 397 -8.51 4.19 10.66
N ALA A 398 -9.25 3.23 10.09
CA ALA A 398 -8.63 2.16 9.32
C ALA A 398 -8.00 2.69 8.03
N ILE A 399 -6.82 2.18 7.64
CA ILE A 399 -6.10 2.57 6.41
C ILE A 399 -7.05 2.51 5.20
N ARG A 400 -7.92 1.51 5.12
CA ARG A 400 -8.94 1.35 4.06
C ARG A 400 -9.91 2.53 3.96
N ASP A 401 -10.22 3.17 5.09
CA ASP A 401 -11.14 4.31 5.20
C ASP A 401 -10.39 5.64 5.03
N LEU A 402 -9.06 5.59 5.01
CA LEU A 402 -8.16 6.67 4.64
C LEU A 402 -7.84 6.66 3.13
N VAL A 403 -7.96 5.51 2.45
CA VAL A 403 -7.78 5.40 1.01
C VAL A 403 -8.73 6.35 0.29
N GLY A 404 -8.17 7.27 -0.50
CA GLY A 404 -8.94 8.24 -1.28
C GLY A 404 -9.23 9.57 -0.57
N ARG A 405 -8.80 9.75 0.69
CA ARG A 405 -8.83 11.07 1.36
C ARG A 405 -7.70 11.98 0.83
N PRO A 406 -7.95 13.29 0.64
CA PRO A 406 -7.01 14.21 -0.02
C PRO A 406 -5.77 14.56 0.82
N VAL A 407 -5.94 14.73 2.13
CA VAL A 407 -4.86 14.85 3.13
C VAL A 407 -5.37 14.21 4.40
N VAL A 408 -4.57 13.33 4.99
CA VAL A 408 -4.87 12.70 6.29
C VAL A 408 -3.83 13.16 7.29
N GLN A 409 -4.25 13.80 8.37
CA GLN A 409 -3.35 14.14 9.47
C GLN A 409 -3.20 12.91 10.36
N ILE A 410 -2.07 12.20 10.28
CA ILE A 410 -1.77 11.05 11.15
C ILE A 410 -1.00 11.52 12.38
N VAL A 411 -1.11 10.79 13.49
CA VAL A 411 -0.32 11.04 14.69
C VAL A 411 1.05 10.37 14.51
N GLY A 412 2.12 11.14 14.59
CA GLY A 412 3.50 10.69 14.56
C GLY A 412 3.94 10.05 15.89
N LYS A 413 5.13 9.45 15.88
CA LYS A 413 5.73 8.77 17.05
C LYS A 413 5.93 9.68 18.28
N ASP A 414 6.02 10.97 18.05
CA ASP A 414 6.15 12.06 19.02
C ASP A 414 4.80 12.62 19.48
N GLY A 415 3.68 12.13 18.93
CA GLY A 415 2.34 12.64 19.20
C GLY A 415 1.92 13.81 18.30
N GLU A 416 2.81 14.31 17.45
CA GLU A 416 2.53 15.44 16.56
C GLU A 416 1.74 15.02 15.31
N LEU A 417 1.06 15.98 14.67
CA LEU A 417 0.33 15.71 13.43
C LEU A 417 1.23 15.76 12.21
N VAL A 418 1.21 14.68 11.44
CA VAL A 418 1.95 14.53 10.20
C VAL A 418 0.95 14.45 9.03
N PRO A 419 1.04 15.33 8.03
CA PRO A 419 0.19 15.26 6.85
C PRO A 419 0.63 14.11 5.94
N VAL A 420 -0.30 13.20 5.66
CA VAL A 420 -0.19 12.15 4.65
C VAL A 420 -1.01 12.56 3.44
N THR A 421 -0.31 12.80 2.33
CA THR A 421 -0.91 13.32 1.08
C THR A 421 -1.45 12.22 0.17
N GLU A 422 -1.13 10.95 0.43
CA GLU A 422 -1.61 9.83 -0.38
C GLU A 422 -1.67 8.51 0.43
N VAL A 423 -2.78 7.77 0.32
CA VAL A 423 -2.97 6.43 0.88
C VAL A 423 -3.51 5.51 -0.21
N PHE A 424 -2.82 4.41 -0.53
CA PHE A 424 -3.16 3.52 -1.66
C PHE A 424 -3.22 2.03 -1.29
N LYS A 425 -4.11 1.28 -1.95
CA LYS A 425 -4.35 -0.16 -1.71
C LYS A 425 -3.36 -1.03 -2.49
N THR A 426 -2.75 -1.99 -1.82
CA THR A 426 -1.65 -2.81 -2.37
C THR A 426 -1.98 -4.26 -2.69
N GLY A 427 -3.16 -4.75 -2.28
CA GLY A 427 -3.62 -6.12 -2.52
C GLY A 427 -4.22 -6.77 -1.27
N VAL A 428 -4.46 -8.08 -1.33
CA VAL A 428 -4.94 -8.91 -0.21
C VAL A 428 -3.80 -9.87 0.18
N LYS A 429 -3.41 -9.87 1.46
CA LYS A 429 -2.31 -10.69 2.01
C LYS A 429 -2.77 -11.45 3.26
N PRO A 430 -2.15 -12.58 3.64
CA PRO A 430 -2.38 -13.22 4.94
C PRO A 430 -2.01 -12.27 6.09
N VAL A 431 -2.88 -12.17 7.11
CA VAL A 431 -2.69 -11.33 8.30
C VAL A 431 -2.62 -12.18 9.57
N PHE A 432 -1.78 -11.78 10.51
CA PHE A 432 -1.58 -12.38 11.81
C PHE A 432 -2.29 -11.54 12.87
N LEU A 433 -2.83 -12.19 13.91
CA LEU A 433 -3.36 -11.52 15.09
C LEU A 433 -2.30 -11.53 16.18
N LEU A 434 -1.66 -10.40 16.39
CA LEU A 434 -0.74 -10.16 17.50
C LEU A 434 -1.56 -9.87 18.77
N LYS A 435 -1.23 -10.52 19.89
CA LYS A 435 -1.87 -10.30 21.19
C LYS A 435 -0.81 -10.08 22.26
N THR A 436 -0.86 -8.95 22.96
CA THR A 436 0.05 -8.63 24.06
C THR A 436 -0.45 -9.21 25.37
N HIS A 437 0.45 -9.38 26.35
CA HIS A 437 0.10 -9.81 27.70
C HIS A 437 -0.87 -8.84 28.39
N SER A 438 -0.74 -7.53 28.12
CA SER A 438 -1.64 -6.49 28.62
C SER A 438 -3.01 -6.45 27.94
N GLY A 439 -3.32 -7.42 27.08
CA GLY A 439 -4.66 -7.59 26.48
C GLY A 439 -4.87 -6.87 25.14
N TYR A 440 -3.90 -6.09 24.65
CA TYR A 440 -4.02 -5.41 23.35
C TYR A 440 -3.86 -6.39 22.20
N THR A 441 -4.61 -6.16 21.12
CA THR A 441 -4.51 -6.98 19.91
C THR A 441 -4.33 -6.12 18.66
N LEU A 442 -3.49 -6.57 17.72
CA LEU A 442 -3.24 -5.92 16.44
C LEU A 442 -3.30 -6.96 15.30
N LYS A 443 -4.10 -6.69 14.27
CA LYS A 443 -4.07 -7.46 13.02
C LYS A 443 -3.04 -6.86 12.08
N VAL A 444 -2.14 -7.68 11.58
CA VAL A 444 -0.91 -7.18 10.97
C VAL A 444 -0.27 -8.23 10.08
N THR A 445 0.36 -7.82 8.97
CA THR A 445 1.14 -8.77 8.17
C THR A 445 2.41 -9.18 8.90
N LYS A 446 2.91 -10.39 8.63
CA LYS A 446 4.10 -10.94 9.29
C LYS A 446 5.30 -9.99 9.29
N ASP A 447 5.45 -9.26 8.20
CA ASP A 447 6.55 -8.38 7.86
C ASP A 447 6.39 -6.93 8.34
N HIS A 448 5.23 -6.56 8.89
CA HIS A 448 5.00 -5.21 9.37
C HIS A 448 5.82 -4.95 10.65
N PRO A 449 6.61 -3.86 10.69
CA PRO A 449 7.36 -3.49 11.88
C PRO A 449 6.42 -3.04 13.00
N VAL A 450 6.64 -3.57 14.20
CA VAL A 450 5.94 -3.20 15.43
C VAL A 450 6.98 -2.66 16.40
N TRP A 451 6.78 -1.42 16.83
CA TRP A 451 7.72 -0.78 17.74
C TRP A 451 7.65 -1.39 19.15
N THR A 452 8.81 -1.79 19.65
CA THR A 452 9.01 -2.32 21.00
C THR A 452 9.99 -1.41 21.76
N SER A 453 9.70 -1.07 23.01
CA SER A 453 10.58 -0.23 23.84
C SER A 453 11.90 -0.91 24.16
N ASN A 454 11.93 -2.25 24.15
CA ASN A 454 13.13 -3.03 24.45
C ASN A 454 13.97 -3.39 23.21
N ARG A 455 13.39 -3.40 22.00
CA ARG A 455 14.09 -3.86 20.78
C ARG A 455 13.88 -2.97 19.54
N GLY A 456 13.22 -1.82 19.68
CA GLY A 456 12.85 -0.97 18.55
C GLY A 456 11.83 -1.67 17.63
N ASP A 457 11.87 -1.39 16.33
CA ASP A 457 10.98 -2.01 15.35
C ASP A 457 11.27 -3.50 15.19
N VAL A 458 10.33 -4.34 15.61
CA VAL A 458 10.35 -5.80 15.45
C VAL A 458 9.20 -6.19 14.54
N LYS A 459 9.49 -6.90 13.45
CA LYS A 459 8.42 -7.42 12.59
C LYS A 459 7.43 -8.24 13.40
N ALA A 460 6.13 -8.12 13.10
CA ALA A 460 5.09 -8.79 13.87
C ALA A 460 5.28 -10.31 14.00
N GLY A 461 5.82 -10.96 12.97
CA GLY A 461 6.14 -12.40 12.99
C GLY A 461 7.36 -12.79 13.82
N ASP A 462 8.21 -11.83 14.19
CA ASP A 462 9.47 -12.03 14.92
C ASP A 462 9.39 -11.55 16.38
N LEU A 463 8.19 -11.15 16.83
CA LEU A 463 7.89 -10.81 18.21
C LEU A 463 8.01 -12.06 19.09
N LYS A 464 8.62 -11.88 20.26
CA LYS A 464 8.85 -12.93 21.25
C LYS A 464 8.20 -12.56 22.58
N ALA A 465 7.88 -13.57 23.38
CA ALA A 465 7.44 -13.36 24.75
C ALA A 465 8.52 -12.56 25.50
N GLY A 466 8.12 -11.44 26.12
CA GLY A 466 9.04 -10.48 26.74
C GLY A 466 9.30 -9.22 25.93
N ASP A 467 8.79 -9.11 24.69
CA ASP A 467 8.81 -7.85 23.95
C ASP A 467 7.77 -6.86 24.52
N HIS A 468 8.23 -5.65 24.81
CA HIS A 468 7.42 -4.58 25.37
C HIS A 468 6.99 -3.65 24.25
N LEU A 469 5.80 -3.85 23.71
CA LEU A 469 5.30 -3.02 22.62
C LEU A 469 4.97 -1.63 23.15
N ALA A 470 5.48 -0.59 22.50
CA ALA A 470 5.04 0.76 22.85
C ALA A 470 3.70 1.03 22.16
N LEU A 471 2.76 1.53 22.95
CA LEU A 471 1.48 1.98 22.43
C LEU A 471 1.66 3.43 21.97
N MET A 472 1.17 3.73 20.78
CA MET A 472 1.00 5.11 20.34
C MET A 472 0.16 5.87 21.39
N PRO A 473 0.52 7.12 21.72
CA PRO A 473 -0.33 7.94 22.57
C PRO A 473 -1.72 8.04 21.93
N GLY A 474 -2.73 7.58 22.67
CA GLY A 474 -4.12 7.61 22.19
C GLY A 474 -4.57 9.04 21.98
N ARG A 475 -5.22 9.30 20.85
CA ARG A 475 -5.90 10.57 20.58
C ARG A 475 -7.39 10.30 20.43
N PHE A 476 -8.19 11.06 21.16
CA PHE A 476 -9.63 11.08 20.97
C PHE A 476 -9.98 11.76 19.65
N GLY A 477 -11.11 11.40 19.06
CA GLY A 477 -11.61 12.10 17.89
C GLY A 477 -12.26 13.43 18.26
N ALA A 478 -13.05 13.97 17.34
CA ALA A 478 -13.71 15.25 17.48
C ALA A 478 -15.25 15.16 17.47
N GLU A 479 -15.81 13.95 17.30
CA GLU A 479 -17.25 13.76 17.34
C GLU A 479 -17.74 13.82 18.79
N SER A 480 -18.78 14.62 19.02
CA SER A 480 -19.42 14.73 20.34
C SER A 480 -20.86 14.24 20.23
N ILE A 481 -21.31 13.47 21.21
CA ILE A 481 -22.72 13.17 21.41
C ILE A 481 -23.11 13.52 22.84
N ASP A 482 -24.40 13.68 23.08
CA ASP A 482 -24.89 14.00 24.42
C ASP A 482 -24.36 12.98 25.46
N PRO A 483 -23.74 13.42 26.58
CA PRO A 483 -23.10 12.53 27.54
C PRO A 483 -24.06 11.48 28.12
N ARG A 484 -25.34 11.82 28.34
CA ARG A 484 -26.33 10.84 28.82
C ARG A 484 -26.65 9.80 27.75
N MET A 485 -26.64 10.18 26.47
CA MET A 485 -26.74 9.19 25.38
C MET A 485 -25.53 8.28 25.35
N ALA A 486 -24.32 8.83 25.51
CA ALA A 486 -23.09 8.04 25.56
C ALA A 486 -23.11 7.05 26.73
N GLU A 487 -23.45 7.49 27.94
CA GLU A 487 -23.62 6.61 29.11
C GLU A 487 -24.67 5.52 28.84
N PHE A 488 -25.79 5.89 28.21
CA PHE A 488 -26.83 4.93 27.83
C PHE A 488 -26.34 3.87 26.84
N ILE A 489 -25.53 4.27 25.84
CA ILE A 489 -24.91 3.34 24.88
C ILE A 489 -23.92 2.42 25.59
N GLY A 490 -23.10 2.97 26.50
CA GLY A 490 -22.15 2.20 27.32
C GLY A 490 -22.84 1.12 28.14
N MET A 491 -23.87 1.51 28.89
CA MET A 491 -24.72 0.58 29.65
C MET A 491 -25.42 -0.43 28.73
N ALA A 492 -25.85 -0.02 27.53
CA ALA A 492 -26.49 -0.93 26.59
C ALA A 492 -25.52 -2.00 26.06
N VAL A 493 -24.24 -1.66 25.88
CA VAL A 493 -23.20 -2.64 25.50
C VAL A 493 -22.93 -3.63 26.64
N GLY A 494 -22.87 -3.16 27.89
CA GLY A 494 -22.70 -4.04 29.06
C GLY A 494 -23.94 -4.90 29.32
N ASP A 495 -25.02 -4.25 29.72
CA ASP A 495 -26.21 -4.86 30.33
C ASP A 495 -27.47 -4.80 29.45
N GLY A 496 -27.32 -4.35 28.21
CA GLY A 496 -28.42 -4.20 27.28
C GLY A 496 -28.45 -5.18 26.11
N CYS A 497 -29.54 -5.22 25.37
CA CYS A 497 -29.62 -5.97 24.12
C CYS A 497 -30.59 -5.28 23.17
N LYS A 498 -30.52 -5.66 21.89
CA LYS A 498 -31.50 -5.23 20.89
C LYS A 498 -32.38 -6.41 20.52
N SER A 499 -33.70 -6.23 20.62
CA SER A 499 -34.68 -7.28 20.30
C SER A 499 -36.02 -6.68 19.83
N GLY A 500 -36.91 -7.54 19.32
CA GLY A 500 -38.24 -7.15 18.81
C GLY A 500 -38.22 -6.58 17.37
N GLU A 501 -39.41 -6.52 16.75
CA GLU A 501 -39.59 -6.15 15.34
C GLU A 501 -39.17 -4.70 15.02
N GLN A 502 -39.23 -3.81 16.02
CA GLN A 502 -38.80 -2.41 15.89
C GLN A 502 -37.35 -2.17 16.33
N GLY A 503 -36.60 -3.23 16.67
CA GLY A 503 -35.23 -3.10 17.14
C GLY A 503 -35.11 -2.34 18.47
N GLN A 504 -35.98 -2.67 19.43
CA GLN A 504 -36.00 -2.03 20.74
C GLN A 504 -34.67 -2.28 21.48
N VAL A 505 -34.13 -1.23 22.09
CA VAL A 505 -32.96 -1.29 22.96
C VAL A 505 -33.44 -1.48 24.39
N PHE A 506 -33.00 -2.56 25.00
CA PHE A 506 -33.25 -2.91 26.39
C PHE A 506 -31.98 -2.66 27.18
N VAL A 507 -32.06 -2.11 28.39
CA VAL A 507 -30.98 -2.14 29.40
C VAL A 507 -31.59 -2.71 30.67
N THR A 508 -31.04 -3.81 31.18
CA THR A 508 -31.56 -4.51 32.36
C THR A 508 -30.47 -4.64 33.40
N MET A 509 -30.68 -4.07 34.58
CA MET A 509 -29.73 -4.07 35.70
C MET A 509 -30.32 -4.79 36.92
N GLY A 510 -29.49 -5.09 37.92
CA GLY A 510 -29.95 -5.70 39.17
C GLY A 510 -30.92 -4.79 39.92
N GLU A 511 -31.79 -5.36 40.76
CA GLU A 511 -32.81 -4.58 41.49
C GLU A 511 -32.18 -3.52 42.41
N HIS A 512 -30.99 -3.77 42.95
CA HIS A 512 -30.23 -2.83 43.78
C HIS A 512 -29.59 -1.68 42.99
N GLU A 513 -29.60 -1.74 41.65
CA GLU A 513 -29.02 -0.75 40.75
C GLU A 513 -30.09 0.19 40.16
N GLU A 514 -31.31 0.18 40.70
CA GLU A 514 -32.42 1.02 40.24
C GLU A 514 -32.06 2.51 40.16
N ALA A 515 -31.26 2.99 41.11
CA ALA A 515 -30.78 4.38 41.14
C ALA A 515 -29.88 4.73 39.93
N VAL A 516 -29.21 3.75 39.32
CA VAL A 516 -28.38 3.95 38.11
C VAL A 516 -29.28 4.15 36.89
N LEU A 517 -30.35 3.36 36.78
CA LEU A 517 -31.20 3.34 35.59
C LEU A 517 -32.33 4.38 35.64
N ALA A 518 -32.77 4.80 36.83
CA ALA A 518 -33.87 5.73 37.03
C ALA A 518 -33.71 7.08 36.30
N PRO A 519 -32.53 7.74 36.30
CA PRO A 519 -32.32 8.99 35.57
C PRO A 519 -32.54 8.87 34.06
N TYR A 520 -32.37 7.68 33.49
CA TYR A 520 -32.51 7.46 32.04
C TYR A 520 -33.95 7.38 31.57
N VAL A 521 -34.91 7.17 32.48
CA VAL A 521 -36.34 7.28 32.15
C VAL A 521 -36.66 8.71 31.74
N ASP A 522 -36.25 9.68 32.56
CA ASP A 522 -36.49 11.11 32.31
C ASP A 522 -35.70 11.60 31.10
N TYR A 523 -34.44 11.17 31.00
CA TYR A 523 -33.60 11.51 29.86
C TYR A 523 -34.17 10.97 28.54
N LEU A 524 -34.49 9.67 28.45
CA LEU A 524 -35.08 9.08 27.25
C LEU A 524 -36.43 9.72 26.90
N ASN A 525 -37.19 10.19 27.90
CA ASN A 525 -38.40 10.98 27.70
C ASN A 525 -38.13 12.40 27.21
N SER A 526 -36.98 13.01 27.56
CA SER A 526 -36.61 14.34 27.07
C SER A 526 -36.15 14.35 25.61
N VAL A 527 -35.55 13.27 25.14
CA VAL A 527 -35.02 13.16 23.76
C VAL A 527 -36.04 12.62 22.75
N LYS A 528 -37.22 12.18 23.21
CA LYS A 528 -38.29 11.67 22.33
C LYS A 528 -39.59 12.47 22.49
N PRO A 529 -40.27 12.85 21.39
CA PRO A 529 -41.52 13.63 21.45
C PRO A 529 -42.79 12.79 21.67
N GLY A 530 -42.68 11.45 21.67
CA GLY A 530 -43.82 10.51 21.68
C GLY A 530 -44.24 9.96 23.05
N TRP A 531 -44.71 8.70 23.07
CA TRP A 531 -45.16 8.02 24.29
C TRP A 531 -44.07 7.99 25.37
N LYS A 532 -44.40 8.51 26.57
CA LYS A 532 -43.46 8.61 27.69
C LYS A 532 -43.33 7.26 28.40
N ILE A 533 -42.09 6.92 28.74
CA ILE A 533 -41.77 5.83 29.66
C ILE A 533 -42.30 6.25 31.03
N SER A 534 -43.23 5.48 31.60
CA SER A 534 -43.86 5.78 32.89
C SER A 534 -42.96 5.51 34.10
N GLY A 535 -41.91 4.70 33.92
CA GLY A 535 -40.98 4.30 34.96
C GLY A 535 -40.16 3.09 34.52
N LEU A 536 -39.31 2.60 35.42
CA LEU A 536 -38.58 1.36 35.21
C LEU A 536 -39.52 0.15 35.30
N THR A 537 -39.32 -0.83 34.43
CA THR A 537 -40.05 -2.10 34.48
C THR A 537 -39.32 -3.06 35.40
N ARG A 538 -39.99 -3.51 36.48
CA ARG A 538 -39.47 -4.57 37.35
C ARG A 538 -39.63 -5.94 36.68
N THR A 539 -38.58 -6.73 36.72
CA THR A 539 -38.50 -8.10 36.21
C THR A 539 -38.22 -9.06 37.36
N ALA A 540 -38.30 -10.36 37.12
CA ALA A 540 -38.05 -11.37 38.16
C ALA A 540 -36.64 -11.30 38.79
N THR A 541 -35.68 -10.66 38.11
CA THR A 541 -34.27 -10.64 38.50
C THR A 541 -33.65 -9.24 38.48
N GLY A 542 -34.44 -8.17 38.30
CA GLY A 542 -33.88 -6.82 38.16
C GLY A 542 -34.84 -5.77 37.62
N VAL A 543 -34.30 -4.62 37.24
CA VAL A 543 -35.03 -3.45 36.71
C VAL A 543 -34.57 -3.13 35.29
N ARG A 544 -35.50 -2.63 34.47
CA ARG A 544 -35.28 -2.45 33.03
C ARG A 544 -35.84 -1.14 32.51
N VAL A 545 -35.13 -0.55 31.57
CA VAL A 545 -35.62 0.52 30.69
C VAL A 545 -35.59 0.04 29.24
N VAL A 546 -36.56 0.48 28.44
CA VAL A 546 -36.71 0.10 27.03
C VAL A 546 -36.99 1.31 26.18
N SER A 547 -36.34 1.42 25.04
CA SER A 547 -36.65 2.45 24.03
C SER A 547 -36.68 1.85 22.62
N SER A 548 -37.70 2.20 21.86
CA SER A 548 -37.80 2.02 20.40
C SER A 548 -37.88 3.35 19.66
N ALA A 549 -37.53 4.45 20.34
CA ALA A 549 -37.65 5.79 19.77
C ALA A 549 -36.70 5.96 18.56
N SER A 550 -37.20 6.61 17.50
CA SER A 550 -36.44 6.93 16.29
C SER A 550 -35.25 7.84 16.54
N GLU A 551 -35.25 8.56 17.66
CA GLU A 551 -34.18 9.45 18.10
C GLU A 551 -33.08 8.70 18.86
N VAL A 552 -33.36 7.47 19.33
CA VAL A 552 -32.48 6.69 20.19
C VAL A 552 -31.84 5.53 19.42
N VAL A 553 -32.65 4.71 18.75
CA VAL A 553 -32.17 3.47 18.12
C VAL A 553 -31.08 3.70 17.06
N PRO A 554 -31.21 4.67 16.13
CA PRO A 554 -30.16 4.93 15.14
C PRO A 554 -28.85 5.44 15.74
N VAL A 555 -28.93 6.21 16.84
CA VAL A 555 -27.74 6.70 17.55
C VAL A 555 -27.03 5.54 18.24
N VAL A 556 -27.79 4.65 18.90
CA VAL A 556 -27.25 3.42 19.49
C VAL A 556 -26.62 2.53 18.41
N ASP A 557 -27.30 2.31 17.28
CA ASP A 557 -26.81 1.47 16.18
C ASP A 557 -25.53 2.01 15.52
N ARG A 558 -25.36 3.35 15.52
CA ARG A 558 -24.14 3.97 15.02
C ARG A 558 -22.94 3.58 15.87
N TYR A 559 -23.08 3.48 17.19
CA TYR A 559 -21.96 3.31 18.12
C TYR A 559 -21.87 1.91 18.76
N ALA A 560 -22.92 1.08 18.68
CA ALA A 560 -22.96 -0.23 19.30
C ALA A 560 -23.63 -1.32 18.44
N VAL A 561 -23.11 -2.54 18.55
CA VAL A 561 -23.71 -3.77 18.03
C VAL A 561 -24.33 -4.50 19.22
N LEU A 562 -25.66 -4.63 19.25
CA LEU A 562 -26.40 -5.19 20.40
C LEU A 562 -27.24 -6.44 20.07
N ASP A 563 -27.27 -6.85 18.80
CA ASP A 563 -28.13 -7.92 18.24
C ASP A 563 -27.39 -9.24 17.99
N LYS A 564 -26.11 -9.35 18.36
CA LYS A 564 -25.25 -10.53 18.08
C LYS A 564 -25.03 -11.46 19.29
N GLY A 565 -25.93 -11.40 20.26
CA GLY A 565 -25.80 -12.11 21.54
C GLY A 565 -24.68 -11.54 22.42
N SER A 566 -24.61 -11.95 23.68
CA SER A 566 -23.69 -11.35 24.67
C SER A 566 -22.21 -11.42 24.25
N SER A 567 -21.77 -12.50 23.60
CA SER A 567 -20.41 -12.63 23.08
C SER A 567 -20.12 -11.78 21.84
N GLY A 568 -21.15 -11.26 21.18
CA GLY A 568 -21.05 -10.46 19.96
C GLY A 568 -21.23 -8.96 20.19
N LYS A 569 -21.64 -8.53 21.39
CA LYS A 569 -21.83 -7.12 21.73
C LYS A 569 -20.50 -6.39 21.72
N ARG A 570 -20.48 -5.20 21.13
CA ARG A 570 -19.28 -4.36 21.03
C ARG A 570 -19.66 -2.96 20.60
N PHE A 571 -18.78 -2.01 20.86
CA PHE A 571 -18.82 -0.73 20.14
C PHE A 571 -18.46 -0.93 18.66
N THR A 572 -19.02 -0.09 17.80
CA THR A 572 -18.62 0.01 16.39
C THR A 572 -17.34 0.83 16.26
N GLU A 573 -16.74 0.87 15.07
CA GLU A 573 -15.59 1.73 14.80
C GLU A 573 -15.91 3.23 14.93
N ALA A 574 -17.19 3.64 14.92
CA ALA A 574 -17.58 5.03 15.11
C ALA A 574 -17.22 5.54 16.52
N ALA A 575 -17.16 4.67 17.52
CA ALA A 575 -16.76 5.04 18.87
C ALA A 575 -15.32 5.60 18.93
N PHE A 576 -14.43 5.20 18.01
CA PHE A 576 -13.05 5.71 17.95
C PHE A 576 -12.93 7.16 17.46
N ARG A 577 -14.04 7.75 16.98
CA ARG A 577 -14.10 9.14 16.53
C ARG A 577 -14.63 10.09 17.60
N LEU A 578 -15.05 9.54 18.74
CA LEU A 578 -15.60 10.32 19.83
C LEU A 578 -14.53 11.15 20.53
N ASP A 579 -14.90 12.34 20.96
CA ASP A 579 -14.07 13.20 21.79
C ASP A 579 -13.84 12.56 23.19
N ARG A 580 -12.95 13.18 23.97
CA ARG A 580 -12.57 12.65 25.28
C ARG A 580 -13.73 12.58 26.26
N GLU A 581 -14.58 13.59 26.27
CA GLU A 581 -15.69 13.72 27.23
C GLU A 581 -16.76 12.66 26.92
N THR A 582 -17.11 12.55 25.64
CA THR A 582 -18.08 11.58 25.15
C THR A 582 -17.56 10.15 25.30
N THR A 583 -16.27 9.92 25.07
CA THR A 583 -15.65 8.60 25.30
C THR A 583 -15.63 8.25 26.78
N ALA A 584 -15.40 9.23 27.66
CA ALA A 584 -15.45 9.02 29.10
C ALA A 584 -16.87 8.76 29.61
N ALA A 585 -17.89 9.34 28.96
CA ALA A 585 -19.28 9.05 29.26
C ALA A 585 -19.71 7.67 28.70
N LEU A 586 -19.12 7.24 27.58
CA LEU A 586 -19.41 5.95 26.93
C LEU A 586 -18.84 4.75 27.71
N LEU A 587 -17.70 4.92 28.38
CA LEU A 587 -16.97 3.90 29.13
C LEU A 587 -17.35 3.88 30.61
#